data_AF-A0A0M9DFQ0-F1
#
_entry.id   AF-A0A0M9DFQ0-F1
#
_cell.length_a   1.000
_cell.length_b   1.000
_cell.length_c   1.000
_cell.angle_alpha   90.00
_cell.angle_beta   90.00
_cell.angle_gamma   90.00
#
_symmetry.space_group_name_H-M   'P 1'
#
loop_
_entity.id
_entity.type
_entity.pdbx_description
1 polymer ?
#
loop_
_entity_poly.entity_id
_entity_poly.type
_entity_poly.pdbx_seq_one_letter_code
_entity_poly.pdbx_strand_id
1 'polypeptide(L)'
;MPILSKEHIEVVDNYIALRAASPLKVVSSAMHNPGFGYYTHLMNRTVPITYDERQPHREYQQFLQAQGFPIDNTVAMMTAVQAKFATVREFTYEGIHIVIMITAGLGNAVDITHAFHRTEQYHAGTINTWVLINGKLSDEALFQAMISTTEAKVKALMDEEVTDPTTGTQATGTSTDSLLIASTEEGDYHQYAGPITTLGKVIGYGVYTTMREAIGNYKKDKEEKAQC
;
A
#
# COMPACT_ATOMS: atom_id res chain seq x y z
N MET A 1 -5.13 4.46 -24.91
CA MET A 1 -3.95 3.91 -24.20
C MET A 1 -4.45 2.88 -23.20
N PRO A 2 -3.63 1.89 -22.80
CA PRO A 2 -4.13 0.77 -22.00
C PRO A 2 -4.56 1.23 -20.60
N ILE A 3 -5.76 0.82 -20.21
CA ILE A 3 -6.27 0.96 -18.84
C ILE A 3 -5.36 0.13 -17.92
N LEU A 4 -4.82 0.74 -16.87
CA LEU A 4 -4.12 0.03 -15.81
C LEU A 4 -5.06 -0.99 -15.19
N SER A 5 -4.64 -2.24 -15.22
CA SER A 5 -5.31 -3.42 -14.68
C SER A 5 -4.38 -4.20 -13.76
N LYS A 6 -4.91 -5.12 -12.96
CA LYS A 6 -4.15 -6.01 -12.07
C LYS A 6 -3.08 -6.82 -12.81
N GLU A 7 -3.30 -7.12 -14.10
CA GLU A 7 -2.35 -7.88 -14.92
C GLU A 7 -1.05 -7.11 -15.19
N HIS A 8 -1.06 -5.79 -14.97
CA HIS A 8 0.14 -4.96 -15.04
C HIS A 8 0.96 -4.98 -13.74
N ILE A 9 0.42 -5.56 -12.67
CA ILE A 9 1.15 -5.74 -11.40
C ILE A 9 1.94 -7.03 -11.49
N GLU A 10 3.25 -6.89 -11.58
CA GLU A 10 4.19 -7.99 -11.57
C GLU A 10 4.44 -8.43 -10.12
N VAL A 11 4.19 -9.71 -9.83
CA VAL A 11 4.51 -10.33 -8.54
C VAL A 11 5.60 -11.36 -8.77
N VAL A 12 6.81 -11.06 -8.30
CA VAL A 12 7.96 -11.97 -8.32
C VAL A 12 8.42 -12.24 -6.89
N ASP A 13 9.29 -13.23 -6.69
CA ASP A 13 9.62 -13.75 -5.35
C ASP A 13 10.02 -12.69 -4.32
N ASN A 14 10.74 -11.66 -4.74
CA ASN A 14 11.33 -10.65 -3.87
C ASN A 14 10.72 -9.24 -3.99
N TYR A 15 9.78 -9.00 -4.89
CA TYR A 15 9.07 -7.72 -4.98
C TYR A 15 7.76 -7.80 -5.78
N ILE A 16 6.91 -6.81 -5.54
CA ILE A 16 5.78 -6.47 -6.40
C ILE A 16 6.13 -5.18 -7.15
N ALA A 17 5.83 -5.11 -8.44
CA ALA A 17 6.16 -3.95 -9.26
C ALA A 17 5.04 -3.56 -10.23
N LEU A 18 5.04 -2.27 -10.59
CA LEU A 18 4.31 -1.75 -11.74
C LEU A 18 5.29 -0.92 -12.58
N ARG A 19 5.25 -1.14 -13.90
CA ARG A 19 5.97 -0.32 -14.89
C ARG A 19 4.95 0.31 -15.83
N ALA A 20 4.68 1.58 -15.63
CA ALA A 20 3.74 2.34 -16.46
C ALA A 20 4.42 2.84 -17.75
N ALA A 21 3.65 2.85 -18.84
CA ALA A 21 4.11 3.37 -20.13
C ALA A 21 4.25 4.91 -20.14
N SER A 22 3.49 5.59 -19.27
CA SER A 22 3.50 7.04 -19.08
C SER A 22 3.64 7.37 -17.59
N PRO A 23 4.17 8.57 -17.23
CA PRO A 23 4.29 8.97 -15.84
C PRO A 23 2.92 9.07 -15.16
N LEU A 24 2.78 8.38 -14.03
CA LEU A 24 1.64 8.46 -13.14
C LEU A 24 1.79 9.66 -12.20
N LYS A 25 0.70 10.38 -11.94
CA LYS A 25 0.65 11.38 -10.87
C LYS A 25 0.50 10.66 -9.53
N VAL A 26 1.48 10.79 -8.65
CA VAL A 26 1.56 10.01 -7.39
C VAL A 26 1.65 10.92 -6.18
N VAL A 27 0.97 10.52 -5.11
CA VAL A 27 1.30 10.93 -3.74
C VAL A 27 1.61 9.69 -2.89
N SER A 28 2.67 9.73 -2.07
CA SER A 28 3.09 8.56 -1.30
C SER A 28 3.84 8.88 0.00
N SER A 29 3.73 7.96 0.97
CA SER A 29 4.59 7.87 2.16
C SER A 29 5.68 6.80 2.05
N ALA A 30 6.10 6.45 0.83
CA ALA A 30 7.13 5.44 0.55
C ALA A 30 8.50 5.79 1.14
N MET A 31 9.37 4.79 1.30
CA MET A 31 10.75 5.01 1.76
C MET A 31 11.58 5.73 0.69
N HIS A 32 11.45 5.33 -0.57
CA HIS A 32 12.15 5.93 -1.70
C HIS A 32 11.19 6.76 -2.55
N ASN A 33 11.58 8.02 -2.82
CA ASN A 33 10.77 9.05 -3.46
C ASN A 33 9.36 9.25 -2.83
N PRO A 34 9.27 9.60 -1.53
CA PRO A 34 8.01 10.04 -0.91
C PRO A 34 7.55 11.40 -1.44
N GLY A 35 6.35 11.80 -1.02
CA GLY A 35 5.77 13.09 -1.34
C GLY A 35 4.93 13.02 -2.60
N PHE A 36 5.01 14.04 -3.43
CA PHE A 36 4.17 14.21 -4.61
C PHE A 36 5.03 14.38 -5.86
N GLY A 37 4.66 13.73 -6.97
CA GLY A 37 5.40 13.83 -8.22
C GLY A 37 4.85 12.96 -9.33
N TYR A 38 5.61 12.86 -10.42
CA TYR A 38 5.28 12.02 -11.57
C TYR A 38 6.30 10.91 -11.73
N TYR A 39 5.84 9.65 -11.72
CA TYR A 39 6.72 8.48 -11.70
C TYR A 39 6.21 7.40 -12.65
N THR A 40 7.11 6.64 -13.26
CA THR A 40 6.76 5.55 -14.18
C THR A 40 6.85 4.18 -13.52
N HIS A 41 7.47 4.09 -12.33
CA HIS A 41 7.72 2.83 -11.66
C HIS A 41 7.24 2.86 -10.22
N LEU A 42 6.59 1.78 -9.79
CA LEU A 42 6.23 1.54 -8.40
C LEU A 42 6.83 0.20 -7.98
N MET A 43 7.36 0.12 -6.75
CA MET A 43 7.91 -1.12 -6.20
C MET A 43 7.53 -1.31 -4.72
N ASN A 44 7.16 -2.53 -4.36
CA ASN A 44 7.00 -2.97 -2.98
C ASN A 44 7.92 -4.19 -2.77
N ARG A 45 9.09 -3.96 -2.19
CA ARG A 45 10.14 -4.98 -2.02
C ARG A 45 9.89 -5.82 -0.77
N THR A 46 10.00 -7.13 -0.92
CA THR A 46 10.09 -8.06 0.20
C THR A 46 11.51 -8.05 0.79
N VAL A 47 11.61 -7.86 2.11
CA VAL A 47 12.84 -8.01 2.89
C VAL A 47 12.68 -9.11 3.95
N PRO A 48 13.77 -9.74 4.43
CA PRO A 48 13.68 -10.70 5.53
C PRO A 48 13.11 -10.07 6.80
N ILE A 49 12.50 -10.88 7.66
CA ILE A 49 11.99 -10.43 8.97
C ILE A 49 13.10 -9.86 9.89
N THR A 50 14.34 -10.26 9.63
CA THR A 50 15.56 -9.84 10.33
C THR A 50 16.26 -8.66 9.64
N TYR A 51 15.57 -7.96 8.74
CA TYR A 51 16.14 -6.80 8.05
C TYR A 51 16.46 -5.69 9.06
N ASP A 52 17.75 -5.39 9.20
CA ASP A 52 18.28 -4.37 10.11
C ASP A 52 19.49 -3.67 9.46
N GLU A 53 19.22 -3.02 8.33
CA GLU A 53 20.24 -2.27 7.60
C GLU A 53 20.42 -0.88 8.21
N ARG A 54 21.69 -0.46 8.39
CA ARG A 54 22.04 0.85 8.96
C ARG A 54 21.84 1.99 7.98
N GLN A 55 21.97 1.73 6.68
CA GLN A 55 21.73 2.71 5.62
C GLN A 55 20.64 2.23 4.65
N PRO A 56 19.39 2.07 5.13
CA PRO A 56 18.33 1.38 4.37
C PRO A 56 17.99 2.11 3.06
N HIS A 57 18.07 3.44 3.04
CA HIS A 57 17.84 4.22 1.82
C HIS A 57 18.88 3.94 0.74
N ARG A 58 20.17 3.86 1.12
CA ARG A 58 21.26 3.59 0.19
C ARG A 58 21.21 2.16 -0.33
N GLU A 59 20.95 1.20 0.56
CA GLU A 59 20.77 -0.20 0.19
C GLU A 59 19.60 -0.36 -0.78
N TYR A 60 18.47 0.33 -0.53
CA TYR A 60 17.33 0.24 -1.42
C TYR A 60 17.64 0.81 -2.81
N GLN A 61 18.34 1.94 -2.90
CA GLN A 61 18.77 2.50 -4.18
C GLN A 61 19.65 1.53 -4.98
N GLN A 62 20.56 0.82 -4.30
CA GLN A 62 21.39 -0.21 -4.93
C GLN A 62 20.54 -1.39 -5.42
N PHE A 63 19.56 -1.82 -4.63
CA PHE A 63 18.61 -2.86 -5.05
C PHE A 63 17.81 -2.44 -6.29
N LEU A 64 17.28 -1.22 -6.31
CA LEU A 64 16.54 -0.69 -7.46
C LEU A 64 17.39 -0.71 -8.72
N GLN A 65 18.64 -0.22 -8.65
CA GLN A 65 19.57 -0.26 -9.77
C GLN A 65 19.85 -1.69 -10.25
N ALA A 66 20.08 -2.62 -9.32
CA ALA A 66 20.33 -4.03 -9.64
C ALA A 66 19.13 -4.71 -10.32
N GLN A 67 17.90 -4.28 -10.02
CA GLN A 67 16.66 -4.75 -10.65
C GLN A 67 16.26 -3.94 -11.90
N GLY A 68 17.10 -3.02 -12.36
CA GLY A 68 16.82 -2.19 -13.54
C GLY A 68 15.71 -1.16 -13.34
N PHE A 69 15.47 -0.71 -12.10
CA PHE A 69 14.55 0.37 -11.79
C PHE A 69 15.29 1.71 -11.75
N PRO A 70 14.84 2.73 -12.50
CA PRO A 70 15.45 4.05 -12.48
C PRO A 70 15.17 4.73 -11.13
N ILE A 71 16.23 5.11 -10.40
CA ILE A 71 16.14 5.69 -9.06
C ILE A 71 15.18 6.90 -9.04
N ASP A 72 15.34 7.84 -9.97
CA ASP A 72 14.57 9.10 -9.94
C ASP A 72 13.10 8.93 -10.35
N ASN A 73 12.76 7.82 -11.02
CA ASN A 73 11.44 7.57 -11.59
C ASN A 73 10.70 6.41 -10.90
N THR A 74 11.19 5.96 -9.73
CA THR A 74 10.61 4.86 -8.96
C THR A 74 10.15 5.31 -7.59
N VAL A 75 8.89 5.04 -7.22
CA VAL A 75 8.41 5.12 -5.83
C VAL A 75 8.50 3.74 -5.21
N ALA A 76 9.20 3.59 -4.08
CA ALA A 76 9.51 2.26 -3.55
C ALA A 76 9.25 2.11 -2.04
N MET A 77 8.47 1.10 -1.68
CA MET A 77 8.11 0.68 -0.32
C MET A 77 8.80 -0.63 0.05
N MET A 78 8.95 -0.94 1.34
CA MET A 78 9.46 -2.25 1.80
C MET A 78 8.45 -2.95 2.68
N THR A 79 8.46 -4.28 2.67
CA THR A 79 7.65 -5.10 3.57
C THR A 79 8.37 -6.41 3.92
N ALA A 80 8.13 -6.94 5.12
CA ALA A 80 8.56 -8.29 5.47
C ALA A 80 7.60 -9.40 4.96
N VAL A 81 6.48 -9.00 4.36
CA VAL A 81 5.50 -9.90 3.74
C VAL A 81 6.08 -10.45 2.43
N GLN A 82 6.01 -11.76 2.23
CA GLN A 82 6.42 -12.36 0.96
C GLN A 82 5.51 -11.88 -0.17
N ALA A 83 6.09 -11.53 -1.32
CA ALA A 83 5.38 -10.95 -2.45
C ALA A 83 4.17 -11.78 -2.92
N LYS A 84 4.25 -13.11 -2.86
CA LYS A 84 3.15 -14.03 -3.19
C LYS A 84 1.87 -13.85 -2.35
N PHE A 85 1.96 -13.18 -1.20
CA PHE A 85 0.82 -12.86 -0.34
C PHE A 85 0.24 -11.47 -0.62
N ALA A 86 0.71 -10.77 -1.66
CA ALA A 86 0.07 -9.56 -2.13
C ALA A 86 -1.35 -9.87 -2.58
N THR A 87 -2.31 -9.13 -2.03
CA THR A 87 -3.70 -9.19 -2.45
C THR A 87 -3.93 -8.09 -3.46
N VAL A 88 -4.26 -8.46 -4.70
CA VAL A 88 -4.47 -7.53 -5.82
C VAL A 88 -5.92 -7.67 -6.31
N ARG A 89 -6.65 -6.56 -6.35
CA ARG A 89 -8.05 -6.52 -6.79
C ARG A 89 -8.34 -5.33 -7.68
N GLU A 90 -9.35 -5.50 -8.53
CA GLU A 90 -9.86 -4.45 -9.41
C GLU A 90 -11.30 -4.13 -9.07
N PHE A 91 -11.67 -2.87 -9.23
CA PHE A 91 -13.02 -2.38 -8.99
C PHE A 91 -13.43 -1.46 -10.12
N THR A 92 -14.62 -1.72 -10.67
CA THR A 92 -15.24 -0.89 -11.71
C THR A 92 -16.62 -0.43 -11.25
N TYR A 93 -16.90 0.87 -11.33
CA TYR A 93 -18.21 1.42 -11.00
C TYR A 93 -18.42 2.75 -11.70
N GLU A 94 -19.53 2.92 -12.44
CA GLU A 94 -19.90 4.17 -13.12
C GLU A 94 -18.73 4.82 -13.90
N GLY A 95 -18.00 4.02 -14.69
CA GLY A 95 -16.87 4.50 -15.51
C GLY A 95 -15.54 4.62 -14.76
N ILE A 96 -15.52 4.54 -13.43
CA ILE A 96 -14.31 4.50 -12.62
C ILE A 96 -13.70 3.11 -12.69
N HIS A 97 -12.38 3.03 -12.92
CA HIS A 97 -11.61 1.79 -12.87
C HIS A 97 -10.38 1.96 -11.98
N ILE A 98 -10.32 1.25 -10.86
CA ILE A 98 -9.18 1.27 -9.93
C ILE A 98 -8.62 -0.13 -9.70
N VAL A 99 -7.32 -0.18 -9.42
CA VAL A 99 -6.60 -1.39 -8.98
C VAL A 99 -6.03 -1.13 -7.60
N ILE A 100 -6.18 -2.10 -6.70
CA ILE A 100 -5.70 -2.03 -5.33
C ILE A 100 -4.74 -3.19 -5.09
N MET A 101 -3.56 -2.88 -4.55
CA MET A 101 -2.59 -3.88 -4.09
C MET A 101 -2.31 -3.65 -2.62
N ILE A 102 -2.44 -4.71 -1.81
CA ILE A 102 -2.15 -4.67 -0.38
C ILE A 102 -1.25 -5.84 0.00
N THR A 103 -0.17 -5.55 0.73
CA THR A 103 0.53 -6.55 1.55
C THR A 103 0.28 -6.22 3.01
N ALA A 104 -0.24 -7.16 3.80
CA ALA A 104 -0.57 -6.95 5.21
C ALA A 104 0.32 -7.80 6.12
N GLY A 105 1.26 -7.16 6.82
CA GLY A 105 2.02 -7.77 7.90
C GLY A 105 1.64 -7.13 9.24
N LEU A 106 0.92 -7.86 10.09
CA LEU A 106 0.33 -7.31 11.32
C LEU A 106 1.17 -7.56 12.59
N GLY A 107 2.42 -8.01 12.44
CA GLY A 107 3.29 -8.38 13.57
C GLY A 107 3.65 -7.22 14.50
N ASN A 108 3.48 -5.99 14.03
CA ASN A 108 3.75 -4.75 14.72
C ASN A 108 2.58 -3.77 14.57
N ALA A 109 1.35 -4.28 14.57
CA ALA A 109 0.15 -3.46 14.57
C ALA A 109 0.20 -2.41 15.70
N VAL A 110 -0.28 -1.20 15.43
CA VAL A 110 -0.18 -0.06 16.34
C VAL A 110 -1.53 0.63 16.45
N ASP A 111 -1.91 0.94 17.68
CA ASP A 111 -2.85 2.01 17.96
C ASP A 111 -2.07 3.32 18.05
N ILE A 112 -2.22 4.16 17.02
CA ILE A 112 -1.48 5.43 16.94
C ILE A 112 -1.75 6.36 18.12
N THR A 113 -2.90 6.24 18.78
CA THR A 113 -3.27 7.09 19.93
C THR A 113 -2.58 6.67 21.23
N HIS A 114 -2.09 5.43 21.29
CA HIS A 114 -1.35 4.87 22.43
C HIS A 114 0.14 4.63 22.12
N ALA A 115 0.63 5.05 20.95
CA ALA A 115 2.01 4.82 20.52
C ALA A 115 3.08 5.39 21.49
N PHE A 116 2.76 6.44 22.27
CA PHE A 116 3.65 6.97 23.30
C PHE A 116 3.98 5.98 24.43
N HIS A 117 3.15 4.94 24.62
CA HIS A 117 3.41 3.89 25.60
C HIS A 117 4.34 2.79 25.10
N ARG A 118 4.70 2.82 23.81
CA ARG A 118 5.53 1.81 23.17
C ARG A 118 7.01 2.14 23.40
N THR A 119 7.76 1.17 23.94
CA THR A 119 9.22 1.18 23.85
C THR A 119 9.63 0.68 22.47
N GLU A 120 10.65 1.28 21.84
CA GLU A 120 11.10 0.93 20.48
C GLU A 120 11.70 -0.49 20.42
N GLN A 121 10.84 -1.51 20.47
CA GLN A 121 11.19 -2.88 20.13
C GLN A 121 10.82 -3.10 18.66
N TYR A 122 11.84 -3.36 17.85
CA TYR A 122 11.65 -3.67 16.44
C TYR A 122 10.84 -4.95 16.29
N HIS A 123 9.65 -4.81 15.72
CA HIS A 123 8.87 -5.94 15.22
C HIS A 123 8.61 -5.70 13.74
N ALA A 124 8.95 -6.69 12.93
CA ALA A 124 8.68 -6.64 11.51
C ALA A 124 7.18 -6.86 11.25
N GLY A 125 6.66 -6.04 10.34
CA GLY A 125 5.27 -6.02 9.92
C GLY A 125 5.03 -4.69 9.25
N THR A 126 4.29 -4.69 8.15
CA THR A 126 3.95 -3.45 7.46
C THR A 126 2.71 -3.69 6.64
N ILE A 127 1.76 -2.75 6.68
CA ILE A 127 0.71 -2.67 5.68
C ILE A 127 1.18 -1.69 4.60
N ASN A 128 1.43 -2.19 3.40
CA ASN A 128 1.66 -1.37 2.22
C ASN A 128 0.42 -1.42 1.33
N THR A 129 -0.07 -0.26 0.91
CA THR A 129 -1.28 -0.13 0.09
C THR A 129 -1.01 0.72 -1.14
N TRP A 130 -1.36 0.22 -2.32
CA TRP A 130 -1.41 0.99 -3.57
C TRP A 130 -2.86 1.14 -4.00
N VAL A 131 -3.23 2.35 -4.39
CA VAL A 131 -4.50 2.63 -5.08
C VAL A 131 -4.16 3.27 -6.42
N LEU A 132 -4.33 2.51 -7.49
CA LEU A 132 -4.05 2.90 -8.87
C LEU A 132 -5.36 3.29 -9.55
N ILE A 133 -5.46 4.51 -10.05
CA ILE A 133 -6.69 5.11 -10.55
C ILE A 133 -6.52 5.42 -12.03
N ASN A 134 -7.40 4.88 -12.87
CA ASN A 134 -7.50 5.27 -14.27
C ASN A 134 -8.38 6.51 -14.36
N GLY A 135 -7.76 7.68 -14.45
CA GLY A 135 -8.45 8.97 -14.47
C GLY A 135 -7.46 10.12 -14.42
N LYS A 136 -7.97 11.35 -14.50
CA LYS A 136 -7.23 12.58 -14.16
C LYS A 136 -7.68 13.06 -12.79
N LEU A 137 -6.74 13.37 -11.91
CA LEU A 137 -7.06 13.83 -10.57
C LEU A 137 -6.59 15.27 -10.36
N SER A 138 -7.46 16.08 -9.77
CA SER A 138 -7.01 17.31 -9.11
C SER A 138 -6.04 16.96 -7.97
N ASP A 139 -5.23 17.92 -7.53
CA ASP A 139 -4.40 17.71 -6.32
C ASP A 139 -5.28 17.44 -5.09
N GLU A 140 -6.44 18.11 -5.01
CA GLU A 140 -7.45 17.90 -3.98
C GLU A 140 -7.96 16.45 -3.95
N ALA A 141 -8.33 15.89 -5.11
CA ALA A 141 -8.78 14.50 -5.22
C ALA A 141 -7.68 13.53 -4.81
N LEU A 142 -6.43 13.80 -5.20
CA LEU A 142 -5.30 12.94 -4.87
C LEU A 142 -5.06 12.87 -3.34
N PHE A 143 -5.12 14.00 -2.63
CA PHE A 143 -5.01 14.00 -1.17
C PHE A 143 -6.27 13.43 -0.48
N GLN A 144 -7.46 13.71 -0.98
CA GLN A 144 -8.70 13.11 -0.46
C GLN A 144 -8.72 11.58 -0.63
N ALA A 145 -8.11 11.06 -1.69
CA ALA A 145 -7.95 9.62 -1.91
C ALA A 145 -7.05 8.98 -0.85
N MET A 146 -5.97 9.65 -0.41
CA MET A 146 -5.15 9.17 0.72
C MET A 146 -5.94 9.09 2.02
N ILE A 147 -6.77 10.09 2.30
CA ILE A 147 -7.62 10.13 3.50
C ILE A 147 -8.64 8.98 3.44
N SER A 148 -9.39 8.87 2.35
CA SER A 148 -10.41 7.83 2.16
C SER A 148 -9.81 6.42 2.24
N THR A 149 -8.60 6.23 1.71
CA THR A 149 -7.86 4.96 1.83
C THR A 149 -7.47 4.67 3.27
N THR A 150 -7.03 5.68 4.03
CA THR A 150 -6.69 5.53 5.44
C THR A 150 -7.90 5.17 6.29
N GLU A 151 -9.04 5.86 6.09
CA GLU A 151 -10.31 5.56 6.77
C GLU A 151 -10.77 4.12 6.49
N ALA A 152 -10.75 3.70 5.22
CA ALA A 152 -11.15 2.36 4.82
C ALA A 152 -10.24 1.27 5.40
N LYS A 153 -8.92 1.50 5.43
CA LYS A 153 -7.95 0.62 6.10
C LYS A 153 -8.30 0.46 7.58
N VAL A 154 -8.46 1.58 8.29
CA VAL A 154 -8.76 1.56 9.74
C VAL A 154 -10.07 0.80 10.00
N LYS A 155 -11.10 1.04 9.19
CA LYS A 155 -12.37 0.32 9.30
C LYS A 155 -12.20 -1.20 9.09
N ALA A 156 -11.39 -1.61 8.13
CA ALA A 156 -11.08 -3.03 7.92
C ALA A 156 -10.33 -3.65 9.11
N LEU A 157 -9.34 -2.94 9.68
CA LEU A 157 -8.60 -3.40 10.86
C LEU A 157 -9.52 -3.56 12.09
N MET A 158 -10.41 -2.60 12.31
CA MET A 158 -11.40 -2.64 13.39
C MET A 158 -12.37 -3.82 13.24
N ASP A 159 -12.92 -4.01 12.04
CA ASP A 159 -13.89 -5.09 11.76
C ASP A 159 -13.23 -6.49 11.79
N GLU A 160 -11.92 -6.55 11.54
CA GLU A 160 -11.11 -7.77 11.66
C GLU A 160 -10.50 -7.95 13.06
N GLU A 161 -10.87 -7.08 14.02
CA GLU A 161 -10.44 -7.13 15.41
C GLU A 161 -8.91 -7.15 15.58
N VAL A 162 -8.19 -6.43 14.72
CA VAL A 162 -6.73 -6.33 14.82
C VAL A 162 -6.37 -5.45 16.02
N THR A 163 -5.59 -6.01 16.95
CA THR A 163 -5.14 -5.30 18.16
C THR A 163 -3.66 -4.96 18.10
N ASP A 164 -3.29 -3.88 18.78
CA ASP A 164 -1.91 -3.57 19.11
C ASP A 164 -1.42 -4.58 20.16
N PRO A 165 -0.37 -5.38 19.87
CA PRO A 165 0.10 -6.42 20.79
C PRO A 165 0.76 -5.87 22.06
N THR A 166 1.11 -4.57 22.09
CA THR A 166 1.72 -3.92 23.25
C THR A 166 0.67 -3.39 24.22
N THR A 167 -0.38 -2.75 23.71
CA THR A 167 -1.39 -2.05 24.53
C THR A 167 -2.68 -2.86 24.70
N GLY A 168 -2.93 -3.83 23.81
CA GLY A 168 -4.19 -4.57 23.73
C GLY A 168 -5.36 -3.76 23.15
N THR A 169 -5.12 -2.52 22.70
CA THR A 169 -6.15 -1.65 22.09
C THR A 169 -6.30 -1.94 20.59
N GLN A 170 -7.32 -1.36 19.95
CA GLN A 170 -7.56 -1.57 18.52
C GLN A 170 -6.49 -0.86 17.67
N ALA A 171 -5.88 -1.60 16.75
CA ALA A 171 -4.87 -1.05 15.86
C ALA A 171 -5.50 -0.16 14.78
N THR A 172 -4.82 0.94 14.45
CA THR A 172 -5.17 1.84 13.33
C THR A 172 -4.22 1.68 12.14
N GLY A 173 -3.14 0.90 12.31
CA GLY A 173 -2.16 0.59 11.28
C GLY A 173 -1.04 -0.26 11.84
N THR A 174 0.15 -0.13 11.26
CA THR A 174 1.42 -0.61 11.82
C THR A 174 2.41 0.53 12.01
N SER A 175 3.52 0.27 12.70
CA SER A 175 4.56 1.28 12.94
C SER A 175 5.26 1.80 11.67
N THR A 176 5.13 1.12 10.53
CA THR A 176 5.82 1.49 9.28
C THR A 176 4.89 1.48 8.07
N ASP A 177 3.57 1.62 8.26
CA ASP A 177 2.60 1.61 7.17
C ASP A 177 2.96 2.60 6.05
N SER A 178 2.83 2.13 4.82
CA SER A 178 3.04 2.97 3.63
C SER A 178 1.85 2.92 2.68
N LEU A 179 1.55 4.07 2.08
CA LEU A 179 0.43 4.25 1.17
C LEU A 179 0.92 5.01 -0.06
N LEU A 180 0.42 4.64 -1.24
CA LEU A 180 0.50 5.47 -2.44
C LEU A 180 -0.83 5.50 -3.18
N ILE A 181 -1.18 6.68 -3.68
CA ILE A 181 -2.23 6.87 -4.67
C ILE A 181 -1.54 7.24 -5.97
N ALA A 182 -1.85 6.54 -7.06
CA ALA A 182 -1.31 6.83 -8.38
C ALA A 182 -2.45 7.02 -9.38
N SER A 183 -2.37 8.06 -10.19
CA SER A 183 -3.33 8.40 -11.25
C SER A 183 -2.64 8.28 -12.60
N THR A 184 -3.32 7.70 -13.59
CA THR A 184 -2.82 7.65 -14.98
C THR A 184 -2.77 9.01 -15.65
N GLU A 185 -3.49 10.01 -15.10
CA GLU A 185 -3.74 11.31 -15.75
C GLU A 185 -4.35 11.18 -17.15
N GLU A 186 -5.11 10.11 -17.37
CA GLU A 186 -5.80 9.79 -18.61
C GLU A 186 -7.25 9.39 -18.35
N GLY A 187 -8.16 9.79 -19.23
CA GLY A 187 -9.59 9.55 -19.06
C GLY A 187 -10.31 10.71 -18.34
N ASP A 188 -11.36 10.36 -17.59
CA ASP A 188 -12.25 11.31 -16.93
C ASP A 188 -11.55 12.09 -15.83
N TYR A 189 -11.93 13.36 -15.67
CA TYR A 189 -11.40 14.22 -14.62
C TYR A 189 -12.24 14.14 -13.35
N HIS A 190 -11.58 13.83 -12.24
CA HIS A 190 -12.16 13.83 -10.91
C HIS A 190 -11.60 15.00 -10.09
N GLN A 191 -12.48 15.96 -9.80
CA GLN A 191 -12.16 17.08 -8.91
C GLN A 191 -12.03 16.65 -7.45
N TYR A 192 -12.76 15.60 -7.04
CA TYR A 192 -12.88 15.18 -5.65
C TYR A 192 -12.77 13.66 -5.51
N ALA A 193 -12.28 13.20 -4.37
CA ALA A 193 -12.21 11.78 -4.00
C ALA A 193 -12.64 11.53 -2.54
N GLY A 194 -13.36 12.48 -1.92
CA GLY A 194 -13.90 12.33 -0.57
C GLY A 194 -15.00 11.27 -0.49
N PRO A 195 -15.39 10.83 0.72
CA PRO A 195 -16.11 9.58 0.97
C PRO A 195 -17.51 9.48 0.32
N ILE A 196 -18.16 10.60 0.00
CA ILE A 196 -19.49 10.60 -0.64
C ILE A 196 -19.44 10.76 -2.17
N THR A 197 -18.26 11.07 -2.72
CA THR A 197 -18.03 11.19 -4.16
C THR A 197 -17.98 9.81 -4.80
N THR A 198 -18.24 9.70 -6.11
CA THR A 198 -18.19 8.40 -6.80
C THR A 198 -16.80 7.77 -6.67
N LEU A 199 -15.72 8.54 -6.90
CA LEU A 199 -14.36 8.03 -6.74
C LEU A 199 -14.04 7.61 -5.31
N GLY A 200 -14.38 8.44 -4.31
CA GLY A 200 -14.16 8.10 -2.91
C GLY A 200 -14.93 6.87 -2.43
N LYS A 201 -16.16 6.66 -2.92
CA LYS A 201 -16.94 5.43 -2.64
C LYS A 201 -16.24 4.18 -3.16
N VAL A 202 -15.72 4.23 -4.38
CA VAL A 202 -15.02 3.08 -5.00
C VAL A 202 -13.70 2.81 -4.29
N ILE A 203 -12.93 3.85 -3.95
CA ILE A 203 -11.70 3.73 -3.15
C ILE A 203 -12.02 3.12 -1.79
N GLY A 204 -13.00 3.70 -1.07
CA GLY A 204 -13.34 3.25 0.28
C GLY A 204 -13.79 1.80 0.31
N TYR A 205 -14.71 1.41 -0.58
CA TYR A 205 -15.17 0.02 -0.68
C TYR A 205 -14.07 -0.93 -1.13
N GLY A 206 -13.29 -0.53 -2.14
CA GLY A 206 -12.24 -1.36 -2.70
C GLY A 206 -11.12 -1.63 -1.70
N VAL A 207 -10.65 -0.59 -0.99
CA VAL A 207 -9.59 -0.71 0.01
C VAL A 207 -10.08 -1.56 1.16
N TYR A 208 -11.27 -1.30 1.70
CA TYR A 208 -11.85 -2.08 2.78
C TYR A 208 -11.91 -3.57 2.42
N THR A 209 -12.48 -3.89 1.26
CA THR A 209 -12.66 -5.28 0.79
C THR A 209 -11.32 -5.99 0.61
N THR A 210 -10.37 -5.32 -0.05
CA THR A 210 -9.04 -5.89 -0.33
C THR A 210 -8.21 -6.04 0.95
N MET A 211 -8.34 -5.10 1.89
CA MET A 211 -7.65 -5.14 3.18
C MET A 211 -8.13 -6.31 4.03
N ARG A 212 -9.45 -6.55 4.12
CA ARG A 212 -9.99 -7.70 4.86
C ARG A 212 -9.50 -9.04 4.30
N GLU A 213 -9.43 -9.15 2.97
CA GLU A 213 -8.87 -10.33 2.32
C GLU A 213 -7.38 -10.51 2.64
N ALA A 214 -6.58 -9.44 2.57
CA ALA A 214 -5.16 -9.48 2.93
C ALA A 214 -4.94 -9.87 4.40
N ILE A 215 -5.77 -9.34 5.32
CA ILE A 215 -5.74 -9.69 6.75
C ILE A 215 -6.11 -11.17 6.94
N GLY A 216 -7.16 -11.65 6.26
CA GLY A 216 -7.58 -13.05 6.31
C GLY A 216 -6.48 -14.00 5.82
N ASN A 217 -5.79 -13.64 4.74
CA ASN A 217 -4.65 -14.40 4.22
C ASN A 217 -3.47 -14.42 5.21
N TYR A 218 -3.17 -13.28 5.85
CA TYR A 218 -2.14 -13.20 6.89
C TYR A 218 -2.45 -14.09 8.11
N LYS A 219 -3.70 -14.07 8.60
CA LYS A 219 -4.14 -14.89 9.74
C LYS A 219 -3.96 -16.38 9.45
N LYS A 220 -4.39 -16.84 8.26
CA LYS A 220 -4.22 -18.24 7.81
C LYS A 220 -2.76 -18.69 7.74
N ASP A 221 -1.88 -17.89 7.12
CA ASP A 221 -0.45 -18.21 7.04
C ASP A 221 0.20 -18.32 8.43
N LYS A 222 -0.22 -17.49 9.39
CA LYS A 222 0.24 -17.61 10.78
C LYS A 222 -0.25 -18.87 11.48
N GLU A 223 -1.51 -19.25 11.28
CA GLU A 223 -2.08 -20.48 11.86
C GLU A 223 -1.38 -21.73 11.32
N GLU A 224 -1.14 -21.80 10.01
CA GLU A 224 -0.42 -22.92 9.37
C GLU A 224 1.01 -23.06 9.90
N LYS A 225 1.72 -21.94 10.07
CA LYS A 225 3.08 -21.92 10.64
C LYS A 225 3.13 -22.28 12.12
N ALA A 226 2.08 -22.01 12.88
CA ALA A 226 2.00 -22.37 14.30
C ALA A 226 1.72 -23.87 14.52
N GLN A 227 1.25 -24.57 13.49
CA GLN A 227 0.94 -26.01 13.53
C GLN A 227 2.10 -26.91 13.05
N CYS A 228 3.14 -26.33 12.44
CA CYS A 228 4.35 -27.02 12.00
C CYS A 228 5.46 -26.95 13.05
#